data_AF-A0A7C1KYP6-F1
#
_entry.id   AF-A0A7C1KYP6-F1
#
_cell.length_a   1.000
_cell.length_b   1.000
_cell.length_c   1.000
_cell.angle_alpha   90.00
_cell.angle_beta   90.00
_cell.angle_gamma   90.00
#
_symmetry.space_group_name_H-M   'P 1'
#
loop_
_entity.id
_entity.type
_entity.pdbx_description
1 polymer ?
#
loop_
_entity_poly.entity_id
_entity_poly.type
_entity_poly.pdbx_seq_one_letter_code
_entity_poly.pdbx_strand_id
1 'polypeptide(L)'
;EVGKQPDFDVNKAENLYQEGLKAFKRGALIKASTLFEEVVHLYPENYKAWGNLGNCYALLGDTQQAIRSYKKALALEPGYEFAKRNLSMVKKCSKDELMARGVLGALTAILHDADEKKRGMELDVWKEIDEQRKDY
;
A
#
# COMPACT_ATOMS: atom_id res chain seq x y z
N GLU A 1 -39.08 -4.06 2.99
CA GLU A 1 -38.07 -4.60 2.07
C GLU A 1 -36.71 -4.01 2.45
N VAL A 2 -35.84 -4.81 3.07
CA VAL A 2 -34.46 -4.38 3.36
C VAL A 2 -33.68 -4.61 2.08
N GLY A 3 -33.22 -3.53 1.44
CA GLY A 3 -32.49 -3.58 0.18
C GLY A 3 -31.31 -4.53 0.31
N LYS A 4 -31.30 -5.61 -0.47
CA LYS A 4 -30.13 -6.47 -0.62
C LYS A 4 -28.99 -5.58 -1.12
N GLN A 5 -27.97 -5.36 -0.30
CA GLN A 5 -26.74 -4.76 -0.76
C GLN A 5 -26.24 -5.56 -1.98
N PRO A 6 -25.67 -4.91 -3.01
CA PRO A 6 -25.14 -5.61 -4.17
C PRO A 6 -24.22 -6.74 -3.71
N ASP A 7 -24.32 -7.90 -4.34
CA ASP A 7 -23.51 -9.09 -4.05
C ASP A 7 -22.07 -8.81 -4.54
N PHE A 8 -21.35 -7.96 -3.81
CA PHE A 8 -19.97 -7.63 -4.09
C PHE A 8 -19.13 -8.88 -3.84
N ASP A 9 -18.15 -9.14 -4.70
CA ASP A 9 -17.16 -10.18 -4.46
C ASP A 9 -16.14 -9.69 -3.41
N VAL A 10 -16.62 -9.57 -2.16
CA VAL A 10 -15.87 -9.02 -1.02
C VAL A 10 -14.65 -9.88 -0.71
N ASN A 11 -14.74 -11.20 -0.91
CA ASN A 11 -13.62 -12.11 -0.66
C ASN A 11 -12.48 -11.89 -1.67
N LYS A 12 -12.80 -11.75 -2.96
CA LYS A 12 -11.80 -11.38 -3.97
C LYS A 12 -11.25 -9.99 -3.71
N ALA A 13 -12.09 -9.02 -3.38
CA ALA A 13 -11.67 -7.67 -3.05
C ALA A 13 -10.73 -7.63 -1.83
N GLU A 14 -10.97 -8.44 -0.80
CA GLU A 14 -10.09 -8.49 0.37
C GLU A 14 -8.71 -9.08 0.02
N ASN A 15 -8.66 -10.14 -0.79
CA ASN A 15 -7.39 -10.69 -1.26
C ASN A 15 -6.58 -9.66 -2.05
N LEU A 16 -7.22 -8.98 -3.00
CA LEU A 16 -6.59 -7.90 -3.78
C LEU A 16 -6.13 -6.75 -2.90
N TYR A 17 -6.90 -6.41 -1.85
CA TYR A 17 -6.54 -5.38 -0.88
C TYR A 17 -5.27 -5.76 -0.11
N GLN A 18 -5.16 -7.01 0.37
CA GLN A 18 -3.96 -7.49 1.05
C GLN A 18 -2.74 -7.53 0.12
N GLU A 19 -2.92 -7.91 -1.14
CA GLU A 19 -1.85 -7.82 -2.15
C GLU A 19 -1.43 -6.38 -2.42
N GLY A 20 -2.39 -5.46 -2.50
CA GLY A 20 -2.14 -4.03 -2.68
C GLY A 20 -1.33 -3.45 -1.51
N LEU A 21 -1.67 -3.83 -0.28
CA LEU A 21 -0.89 -3.46 0.91
C LEU A 21 0.54 -3.99 0.86
N LYS A 22 0.74 -5.24 0.45
CA LYS A 22 2.09 -5.83 0.29
C LYS A 22 2.89 -5.11 -0.80
N ALA A 23 2.27 -4.83 -1.95
CA ALA A 23 2.89 -4.09 -3.04
C ALA A 23 3.29 -2.67 -2.59
N PHE A 24 2.40 -1.99 -1.87
CA PHE A 24 2.66 -0.66 -1.33
C PHE A 24 3.84 -0.66 -0.35
N LYS A 25 3.88 -1.62 0.59
CA LYS A 25 4.99 -1.77 1.54
C LYS A 25 6.34 -1.98 0.84
N ARG A 26 6.35 -2.63 -0.32
CA ARG A 26 7.54 -2.84 -1.16
C ARG A 26 7.91 -1.64 -2.02
N GLY A 27 7.17 -0.52 -1.94
CA GLY A 27 7.36 0.64 -2.78
C GLY A 27 6.90 0.46 -4.23
N ALA A 28 6.22 -0.65 -4.56
CA ALA A 28 5.69 -0.90 -5.89
C ALA A 28 4.38 -0.13 -6.11
N LEU A 29 4.48 1.21 -6.13
CA LEU A 29 3.34 2.13 -6.08
C LEU A 29 2.36 1.95 -7.25
N ILE A 30 2.86 1.71 -8.47
CA ILE A 30 2.02 1.46 -9.65
C ILE A 30 1.22 0.16 -9.49
N LYS A 31 1.87 -0.91 -9.05
CA LYS A 31 1.18 -2.18 -8.79
C LYS A 31 0.14 -2.01 -7.68
N ALA A 32 0.49 -1.30 -6.62
CA ALA A 32 -0.41 -1.03 -5.52
C ALA A 32 -1.64 -0.21 -5.97
N SER A 33 -1.46 0.83 -6.79
CA SER A 33 -2.61 1.60 -7.31
C SER A 33 -3.53 0.73 -8.16
N THR A 34 -3.01 -0.11 -9.07
CA THR A 34 -3.84 -1.01 -9.88
C THR A 34 -4.62 -2.00 -9.02
N LEU A 35 -3.98 -2.59 -8.01
CA LEU A 35 -4.68 -3.50 -7.08
C LEU A 35 -5.78 -2.77 -6.31
N PHE A 36 -5.51 -1.56 -5.81
CA PHE A 36 -6.55 -0.79 -5.10
C PHE A 36 -7.67 -0.29 -6.03
N GLU A 37 -7.39 0.00 -7.30
CA GLU A 37 -8.41 0.30 -8.32
C GLU A 37 -9.36 -0.89 -8.51
N GLU A 38 -8.83 -2.11 -8.61
CA GLU A 38 -9.67 -3.31 -8.69
C GLU A 38 -10.50 -3.52 -7.42
N VAL A 39 -9.93 -3.26 -6.24
CA VAL A 39 -10.67 -3.34 -4.96
C VAL A 39 -11.84 -2.37 -4.95
N VAL A 40 -11.65 -1.10 -5.35
CA VAL A 40 -12.73 -0.12 -5.34
C VAL A 40 -13.73 -0.33 -6.48
N HIS A 41 -13.37 -1.08 -7.51
CA HIS A 41 -14.31 -1.53 -8.54
C HIS A 41 -15.21 -2.67 -8.03
N LEU A 42 -14.61 -3.66 -7.36
CA LEU A 42 -15.34 -4.81 -6.82
C LEU A 42 -16.11 -4.49 -5.53
N TYR A 43 -15.57 -3.60 -4.70
CA TYR A 43 -16.16 -3.17 -3.44
C TYR A 43 -16.02 -1.64 -3.26
N PRO A 44 -16.89 -0.85 -3.92
CA PRO A 44 -16.81 0.62 -3.93
C PRO A 44 -16.98 1.29 -2.56
N GLU A 45 -17.53 0.58 -1.56
CA GLU A 45 -17.72 1.09 -0.20
C GLU A 45 -16.47 0.89 0.69
N ASN A 46 -15.40 0.28 0.18
CA ASN A 46 -14.15 0.13 0.91
C ASN A 46 -13.39 1.46 1.03
N TYR A 47 -13.73 2.25 2.06
CA TYR A 47 -13.08 3.54 2.31
C TYR A 47 -11.56 3.44 2.53
N LYS A 48 -11.07 2.31 3.06
CA LYS A 48 -9.63 2.08 3.27
C LYS A 48 -8.91 1.92 1.93
N ALA A 49 -9.50 1.17 0.99
CA ALA A 49 -8.97 1.03 -0.36
C ALA A 49 -8.94 2.37 -1.10
N TRP A 50 -10.00 3.18 -1.00
CA TRP A 50 -10.00 4.55 -1.54
C TRP A 50 -8.89 5.43 -0.93
N GLY A 51 -8.66 5.34 0.38
CA GLY A 51 -7.57 6.06 1.05
C GLY A 51 -6.18 5.62 0.59
N ASN A 52 -5.96 4.31 0.46
CA ASN A 52 -4.68 3.78 -0.02
C ASN A 52 -4.44 4.07 -1.50
N LEU A 53 -5.48 4.02 -2.33
CA LEU A 53 -5.41 4.44 -3.73
C LEU A 53 -5.01 5.91 -3.84
N GLY A 54 -5.63 6.78 -3.02
CA GLY A 54 -5.26 8.18 -2.94
C GLY A 54 -3.79 8.39 -2.55
N ASN A 55 -3.28 7.56 -1.64
CA ASN A 55 -1.87 7.61 -1.23
C ASN A 55 -0.92 7.18 -2.34
N CYS A 56 -1.26 6.15 -3.10
CA CYS A 56 -0.47 5.74 -4.26
C CYS A 56 -0.41 6.87 -5.29
N TYR A 57 -1.54 7.46 -5.67
CA TYR A 57 -1.57 8.57 -6.62
C TYR A 57 -0.79 9.79 -6.11
N ALA A 58 -0.88 10.12 -4.83
CA ALA A 58 -0.12 11.22 -4.24
C ALA A 58 1.38 11.00 -4.42
N LEU A 59 1.89 9.82 -4.07
CA LEU A 59 3.31 9.48 -4.18
C LEU A 59 3.79 9.32 -5.63
N LEU A 60 2.88 9.02 -6.56
CA LEU A 60 3.13 9.03 -8.01
C LEU A 60 3.03 10.43 -8.63
N GLY A 61 2.64 11.44 -7.84
CA GLY A 61 2.50 12.83 -8.29
C GLY A 61 1.18 13.15 -9.01
N ASP A 62 0.22 12.22 -9.07
CA ASP A 62 -1.13 12.50 -9.54
C ASP A 62 -2.00 13.05 -8.40
N THR A 63 -1.79 14.33 -8.11
CA THR A 63 -2.48 15.03 -7.01
C THR A 63 -3.99 15.13 -7.24
N GLN A 64 -4.44 15.17 -8.49
CA GLN A 64 -5.86 15.26 -8.80
C GLN A 64 -6.60 13.96 -8.46
N GLN A 65 -6.08 12.83 -8.94
CA GLN A 65 -6.64 11.52 -8.59
C GLN A 65 -6.52 11.25 -7.09
N ALA A 66 -5.42 11.64 -6.46
CA ALA A 66 -5.26 11.53 -5.01
C ALA A 66 -6.38 12.24 -4.25
N ILE A 67 -6.65 13.51 -4.59
CA ILE A 67 -7.72 14.30 -3.97
C ILE A 67 -9.09 13.65 -4.18
N ARG A 68 -9.38 13.15 -5.40
CA ARG A 68 -10.65 12.47 -5.70
C ARG A 68 -10.83 11.23 -4.82
N SER A 69 -9.82 10.37 -4.75
CA SER A 69 -9.86 9.15 -3.95
C SER A 69 -10.00 9.42 -2.45
N TYR A 70 -9.26 10.40 -1.90
CA TYR A 70 -9.42 10.77 -0.49
C TYR A 70 -10.78 11.36 -0.17
N LYS A 71 -11.33 12.21 -1.05
CA LYS A 71 -12.69 12.73 -0.88
C LYS A 71 -13.72 11.61 -0.90
N LYS A 72 -13.55 10.60 -1.76
CA LYS A 72 -14.43 9.44 -1.80
C LYS A 72 -14.34 8.62 -0.51
N ALA A 73 -13.13 8.38 0.01
CA ALA A 73 -12.92 7.73 1.31
C ALA A 73 -13.63 8.48 2.45
N LEU A 74 -13.50 9.81 2.51
CA LEU A 74 -14.14 10.64 3.53
C LEU A 74 -15.65 10.78 3.37
N ALA A 75 -16.18 10.62 2.16
CA ALA A 75 -17.62 10.59 1.93
C ALA A 75 -18.25 9.28 2.45
N LEU A 76 -17.49 8.18 2.42
CA LEU A 76 -17.90 6.88 2.97
C LEU A 76 -17.68 6.80 4.49
N GLU A 77 -16.54 7.29 4.97
CA GLU A 77 -16.18 7.32 6.39
C GLU A 77 -15.59 8.68 6.76
N PRO A 78 -16.42 9.64 7.22
CA PRO A 78 -15.98 10.99 7.59
C PRO A 78 -14.93 11.01 8.72
N GLY A 79 -14.90 9.99 9.58
CA GLY A 79 -13.94 9.85 10.67
C GLY A 79 -12.58 9.27 10.24
N TYR A 80 -12.36 9.02 8.95
CA TYR A 80 -11.13 8.39 8.48
C TYR A 80 -9.94 9.36 8.46
N GLU A 81 -9.28 9.48 9.61
CA GLU A 81 -8.18 10.42 9.85
C GLU A 81 -7.01 10.26 8.87
N PHE A 82 -6.74 9.04 8.38
CA PHE A 82 -5.71 8.82 7.36
C PHE A 82 -6.01 9.59 6.06
N ALA A 83 -7.24 9.53 5.55
CA ALA A 83 -7.62 10.24 4.35
C ALA A 83 -7.64 11.75 4.58
N LYS A 84 -8.12 12.21 5.74
CA LYS A 84 -8.16 13.64 6.11
C LYS A 84 -6.76 14.25 6.18
N ARG A 85 -5.83 13.60 6.88
CA ARG A 85 -4.44 14.05 7.00
C ARG A 85 -3.76 14.12 5.63
N ASN A 86 -3.86 13.06 4.84
CA ASN A 86 -3.19 13.01 3.55
C ASN A 86 -3.83 13.94 2.51
N LEU A 87 -5.15 14.14 2.53
CA LEU A 87 -5.80 15.16 1.71
C LEU A 87 -5.30 16.57 2.05
N SER A 88 -5.15 16.89 3.34
CA SER A 88 -4.57 18.17 3.75
C SER A 88 -3.12 18.31 3.28
N MET A 89 -2.35 17.24 3.26
CA MET A 89 -0.95 17.26 2.81
C MET A 89 -0.88 17.48 1.29
N VAL A 90 -1.64 16.71 0.50
CA VAL A 90 -1.67 16.83 -0.97
C VAL A 90 -2.12 18.21 -1.43
N LYS A 91 -2.99 18.89 -0.69
CA LYS A 91 -3.41 20.26 -1.00
C LYS A 91 -2.36 21.33 -0.68
N LYS A 92 -1.37 21.02 0.17
CA LYS A 92 -0.35 21.97 0.65
C LYS A 92 1.00 21.76 -0.03
N CYS A 93 1.36 20.50 -0.30
CA CYS A 93 2.63 20.14 -0.90
C CYS A 93 2.58 20.25 -2.42
N SER A 94 3.72 20.60 -3.01
CA SER A 94 3.95 20.50 -4.44
C SER A 94 3.98 19.05 -4.89
N LYS A 95 3.78 18.84 -6.20
CA LYS A 95 3.91 17.52 -6.83
C LYS A 95 5.31 16.92 -6.58
N ASP A 96 6.35 17.73 -6.67
CA ASP A 96 7.74 17.28 -6.55
C ASP A 96 8.07 16.78 -5.14
N GLU A 97 7.57 17.46 -4.09
CA GLU A 97 7.72 17.01 -2.70
C GLU A 97 7.05 15.65 -2.45
N LEU A 98 5.88 15.43 -3.05
CA LEU A 98 5.15 14.17 -2.92
C LEU A 98 5.85 13.03 -3.68
N MET A 99 6.36 13.30 -4.88
CA MET A 99 7.14 12.31 -5.64
C MET A 99 8.44 11.96 -4.93
N ALA A 100 9.16 12.95 -4.38
CA ALA A 100 10.38 12.72 -3.61
C ALA A 100 10.13 11.80 -2.42
N ARG A 101 9.01 11.98 -1.72
CA ARG A 101 8.56 11.09 -0.64
C ARG A 101 8.27 9.68 -1.13
N GLY A 102 7.67 9.54 -2.32
CA GLY A 102 7.44 8.24 -2.96
C GLY A 102 8.73 7.49 -3.26
N VAL A 103 9.69 8.18 -3.88
CA VAL A 103 11.03 7.64 -4.20
C VAL A 103 11.77 7.21 -2.93
N LEU A 104 11.77 8.07 -1.90
CA LEU A 104 12.40 7.76 -0.63
C LEU A 104 11.78 6.52 0.03
N GLY A 105 10.45 6.43 0.04
CA GLY A 105 9.74 5.27 0.59
C GLY A 105 10.07 3.96 -0.14
N ALA A 106 10.16 4.00 -1.47
CA ALA A 106 10.55 2.84 -2.27
C ALA A 106 12.01 2.43 -1.99
N LEU A 107 12.93 3.39 -1.88
CA LEU A 107 14.32 3.12 -1.54
C LEU A 107 14.45 2.48 -0.15
N THR A 108 13.75 2.99 0.86
CA THR A 108 13.74 2.39 2.20
C THR A 108 13.20 0.96 2.20
N ALA A 109 12.15 0.69 1.41
CA ALA A 109 11.61 -0.66 1.29
C ALA A 109 12.61 -1.65 0.68
N ILE A 110 13.37 -1.22 -0.35
CA ILE A 110 14.42 -2.03 -0.96
C ILE A 110 15.55 -2.31 0.05
N LEU A 111 15.95 -1.30 0.83
CA LEU A 111 17.01 -1.45 1.82
C LEU A 111 16.61 -2.41 2.95
N HIS A 112 15.38 -2.32 3.47
CA HIS A 112 14.88 -3.28 4.47
C HIS A 112 14.80 -4.72 3.93
N ASP A 113 14.32 -4.93 2.69
CA ASP A 113 14.28 -6.27 2.07
C ASP A 113 15.69 -6.84 1.86
N ALA A 114 16.67 -5.98 1.52
CA ALA A 114 18.06 -6.37 1.39
C ALA A 114 18.69 -6.77 2.74
N ASP A 115 18.37 -6.07 3.83
CA ASP A 115 18.84 -6.41 5.18
C ASP A 115 18.21 -7.71 5.70
N GLU A 116 16.92 -7.95 5.47
CA GLU A 116 16.27 -9.23 5.80
C GLU A 116 16.87 -10.41 5.01
N LYS A 117 17.15 -10.22 3.71
CA LYS A 117 17.80 -11.24 2.88
C LYS A 117 19.24 -11.52 3.28
N LYS A 118 20.02 -10.48 3.60
CA LYS A 118 21.39 -10.65 4.12
C LYS A 118 21.39 -11.41 5.44
N ARG A 119 20.48 -11.07 6.35
CA ARG A 119 20.31 -11.77 7.64
C ARG A 119 19.92 -13.24 7.44
N GLY A 120 19.11 -13.55 6.43
CA GLY A 120 18.78 -14.91 6.04
C GLY A 120 20.01 -15.70 5.54
N MET A 121 20.78 -15.11 4.63
CA MET A 121 22.00 -15.75 4.10
C MET A 121 23.06 -15.97 5.17
N GLU A 122 23.27 -15.00 6.07
CA GLU A 122 24.22 -15.16 7.19
C GLU A 122 23.81 -16.33 8.09
N LEU A 123 22.52 -16.47 8.42
CA LEU A 123 22.03 -17.58 9.25
C LEU A 123 22.19 -18.95 8.58
N ASP A 124 22.02 -19.04 7.26
CA ASP A 124 22.19 -20.29 6.52
C ASP A 124 23.68 -20.70 6.44
N VAL A 125 24.59 -19.74 6.22
CA VAL A 125 26.04 -20.00 6.24
C VAL A 125 26.51 -20.47 7.63
N TRP A 126 26.02 -19.86 8.72
CA TRP A 126 26.37 -20.29 10.07
C TRP A 126 25.82 -21.67 10.43
N LYS A 127 24.63 -22.04 9.92
CA LYS A 127 24.07 -23.39 10.10
C LYS A 127 24.90 -24.46 9.40
N GLU A 128 25.34 -24.19 8.17
CA GLU A 128 26.16 -25.12 7.39
C GLU A 128 27.55 -25.33 8.01
N ILE A 129 28.12 -24.27 8.60
CA ILE A 129 29.37 -24.36 9.39
C ILE A 129 29.17 -25.14 10.70
N ASP A 130 28.05 -24.96 11.40
CA ASP A 130 27.76 -25.69 12.65
C ASP A 130 27.44 -27.17 12.43
N GLU A 131 26.85 -27.55 11.28
CA GLU A 131 26.65 -28.95 10.91
C GLU A 131 27.98 -29.66 10.64
N GLN A 132 28.91 -29.02 9.91
CA GLN A 132 30.24 -29.61 9.64
C GLN A 132 31.13 -29.74 10.89
N ARG A 133 30.80 -29.05 11.98
CA ARG A 133 31.51 -29.13 13.26
C ARG A 133 31.01 -30.24 14.19
N LYS A 134 29.91 -30.92 13.87
CA LYS A 134 29.39 -32.03 14.69
C LYS A 134 29.96 -33.39 14.31
N ASP A 135 30.68 -33.48 13.19
CA ASP A 135 31.29 -34.72 12.68
C ASP A 135 32.79 -34.86 13.05
N TYR A 136 33.32 -33.99 13.92
CA TYR A 136 34.67 -34.03 14.49
C TYR A 136 34.61 -34.03 16.02
#